data_AF-A0A937AYM7-F1
#
_entry.id   AF-A0A937AYM7-F1
#
_cell.length_a   1.000
_cell.length_b   1.000
_cell.length_c   1.000
_cell.angle_alpha   90.00
_cell.angle_beta   90.00
_cell.angle_gamma   90.00
#
_symmetry.space_group_name_H-M   'P 1'
#
loop_
_entity.id
_entity.type
_entity.pdbx_description
1 polymer ?
#
loop_
_entity_poly.entity_id
_entity_poly.type
_entity_poly.pdbx_seq_one_letter_code
_entity_poly.pdbx_strand_id
1 'polypeptide(L)'
;MFRDWLDGASYMAHGYCLLWKPWLVSLHAFSDFFIFAAYAAIPVAIWIFIRRRPDFAMNNVAWLFVAFILLCGATHLVGLATLWWPVYELQGALKFATPGVSAATPLLLFPLLPTPGALP
;
A
#
# COMPACT_ATOMS: atom_id res chain seq x y z
N MET A 1 9.86 14.15 18.68
CA MET A 1 9.59 12.79 18.19
C MET A 1 8.70 12.77 16.95
N PHE A 2 7.40 13.13 17.00
CA PHE A 2 6.56 13.16 15.77
C PHE A 2 6.98 14.22 14.76
N ARG A 3 7.54 15.34 15.24
CA ARG A 3 8.15 16.39 14.40
C ARG A 3 9.37 15.87 13.66
N ASP A 4 10.25 15.11 14.30
CA ASP A 4 11.48 14.57 13.70
C ASP A 4 11.21 13.60 12.53
N TRP A 5 10.08 12.88 12.55
CA TRP A 5 9.63 12.02 11.44
C TRP A 5 9.25 12.80 10.16
N LEU A 6 8.91 14.09 10.31
CA LEU A 6 8.51 15.00 9.24
C LEU A 6 9.62 16.01 8.90
N ASP A 7 10.37 16.41 9.92
CA ASP A 7 11.51 17.31 9.86
C ASP A 7 12.72 16.50 9.40
N GLY A 8 12.77 16.18 8.10
CA GLY A 8 13.88 15.48 7.43
C GLY A 8 15.18 16.31 7.37
N ALA A 9 15.59 16.86 8.51
CA ALA A 9 16.66 17.83 8.69
C ALA A 9 18.07 17.30 8.34
N SER A 10 18.20 16.02 7.96
CA SER A 10 19.45 15.38 7.54
C SER A 10 19.37 14.64 6.18
N TYR A 11 18.19 14.59 5.54
CA TYR A 11 17.99 13.79 4.32
C TYR A 11 17.77 14.68 3.08
N MET A 12 18.21 14.22 1.91
CA MET A 12 17.93 14.91 0.64
C MET A 12 16.66 14.37 -0.01
N ALA A 13 15.82 15.26 -0.54
CA ALA A 13 14.62 14.87 -1.29
C ALA A 13 15.00 13.96 -2.47
N HIS A 14 14.16 12.98 -2.80
CA HIS A 14 14.44 11.97 -3.82
C HIS A 14 14.63 12.58 -5.21
N GLY A 15 14.05 13.75 -5.46
CA GLY A 15 14.32 14.55 -6.66
C GLY A 15 15.81 14.85 -6.88
N TYR A 16 16.60 15.03 -5.82
CA TYR A 16 18.05 15.22 -5.94
C TYR A 16 18.75 13.95 -6.46
N CYS A 17 18.32 12.76 -6.04
CA CYS A 17 18.82 11.49 -6.56
C CYS A 17 18.47 11.28 -8.04
N LEU A 18 17.35 11.85 -8.50
CA LEU A 18 16.92 11.83 -9.91
C LEU A 18 17.54 12.96 -10.75
N LEU A 19 18.51 13.71 -10.18
CA LEU A 19 19.12 14.90 -10.77
C LEU A 19 18.08 15.96 -11.21
N TRP A 20 16.88 15.95 -10.61
CA TRP A 20 15.77 16.79 -11.03
C TRP A 20 15.47 16.74 -12.55
N LYS A 21 15.82 15.62 -13.22
CA LYS A 21 15.52 15.49 -14.65
C LYS A 21 14.00 15.47 -14.83
N PRO A 22 13.43 16.45 -15.56
CA PRO A 22 11.99 16.66 -15.57
C PRO A 22 11.22 15.43 -16.07
N TRP A 23 11.73 14.75 -17.10
CA TRP A 23 11.09 13.53 -17.61
C TRP A 23 11.04 12.39 -16.57
N LEU A 24 12.08 12.24 -15.76
CA LEU A 24 12.23 11.15 -14.80
C LEU A 24 11.40 11.41 -13.54
N VAL A 25 11.46 12.65 -13.04
CA VAL A 25 10.63 13.14 -11.93
C VAL A 25 9.14 13.06 -12.29
N SER A 26 8.76 13.53 -13.48
CA SER A 26 7.36 13.43 -13.94
C SER A 26 6.93 11.97 -14.09
N LEU A 27 7.76 11.09 -14.65
CA LEU A 27 7.43 9.67 -14.79
C LEU A 27 7.14 9.02 -13.43
N HIS A 28 8.03 9.21 -12.45
CA HIS A 28 7.82 8.71 -11.09
C HIS A 28 6.56 9.33 -10.46
N ALA A 29 6.40 10.65 -10.57
CA ALA A 29 5.28 11.35 -9.96
C ALA A 29 3.93 10.87 -10.52
N PHE A 30 3.80 10.77 -11.85
CA PHE A 30 2.58 10.26 -12.48
C PHE A 30 2.35 8.79 -12.15
N SER A 31 3.39 7.96 -12.18
CA SER A 31 3.25 6.53 -11.88
C SER A 31 2.74 6.32 -10.47
N ASP A 32 3.37 6.95 -9.47
CA ASP A 32 2.96 6.83 -8.07
C ASP A 32 1.55 7.40 -7.83
N PHE A 33 1.19 8.50 -8.51
CA PHE A 33 -0.16 9.06 -8.44
C PHE A 33 -1.22 8.10 -8.99
N PHE A 34 -1.00 7.53 -10.18
CA PHE A 34 -1.97 6.61 -10.79
C PHE A 34 -2.08 5.30 -10.01
N ILE A 35 -0.98 4.79 -9.48
CA ILE A 35 -1.00 3.61 -8.61
C ILE A 35 -1.79 3.91 -7.33
N PHE A 36 -1.52 5.04 -6.68
CA PHE A 36 -2.29 5.46 -5.50
C PHE A 36 -3.79 5.59 -5.81
N ALA A 37 -4.15 6.21 -6.93
CA ALA A 37 -5.54 6.37 -7.34
C ALA A 37 -6.23 5.01 -7.57
N ALA A 38 -5.56 4.09 -8.27
CA ALA A 38 -6.06 2.74 -8.48
C ALA A 38 -6.22 1.98 -7.14
N TYR A 39 -5.23 2.09 -6.26
CA TYR A 39 -5.22 1.42 -4.95
C TYR A 39 -6.16 2.09 -3.95
N ALA A 40 -6.61 3.32 -4.16
CA ALA A 40 -7.70 3.92 -3.40
C ALA A 40 -9.07 3.45 -3.93
N ALA A 41 -9.21 3.26 -5.25
CA ALA A 41 -10.46 2.85 -5.88
C ALA A 41 -10.84 1.38 -5.60
N ILE A 42 -9.88 0.45 -5.62
CA ILE A 42 -10.14 -0.99 -5.38
C ILE A 42 -10.77 -1.24 -4.00
N PRO A 43 -10.23 -0.70 -2.88
CA PRO A 43 -10.85 -0.79 -1.56
C PRO A 43 -12.27 -0.26 -1.50
N VAL A 44 -12.58 0.84 -2.18
CA VAL A 44 -13.93 1.40 -2.23
C VAL A 44 -14.89 0.41 -2.89
N ALA A 45 -14.49 -0.22 -3.99
CA ALA A 45 -15.29 -1.24 -4.66
C ALA A 45 -15.54 -2.47 -3.76
N ILE A 46 -14.49 -2.96 -3.08
CA ILE A 46 -14.60 -4.10 -2.15
C ILE A 46 -15.50 -3.73 -0.96
N TRP A 47 -15.35 -2.53 -0.41
CA TRP A 47 -16.17 -2.04 0.69
C TRP A 47 -17.65 -2.01 0.33
N ILE A 48 -17.99 -1.48 -0.85
CA ILE A 48 -19.36 -1.47 -1.37
C ILE A 48 -19.88 -2.91 -1.54
N PHE A 49 -19.05 -3.83 -2.05
CA PHE A 49 -19.41 -5.23 -2.24
C PHE A 49 -19.74 -5.93 -0.91
N ILE A 50 -18.85 -5.84 0.09
CA ILE A 50 -19.05 -6.44 1.43
C ILE A 50 -20.32 -5.88 2.08
N ARG A 51 -20.54 -4.56 1.98
CA ARG A 51 -21.75 -3.91 2.52
C ARG A 51 -23.05 -4.38 1.88
N ARG A 52 -23.02 -4.80 0.61
CA ARG A 52 -24.19 -5.32 -0.10
C ARG A 52 -24.39 -6.84 0.04
N ARG A 53 -23.38 -7.58 0.52
CA ARG A 53 -23.42 -9.03 0.69
C ARG A 53 -22.88 -9.41 2.08
N PRO A 54 -23.64 -9.17 3.17
CA PRO A 54 -23.19 -9.46 4.54
C PRO A 54 -22.93 -10.97 4.77
N ASP A 55 -23.59 -11.86 4.03
CA ASP A 55 -23.45 -13.33 4.17
C ASP A 55 -22.18 -13.91 3.49
N PHE A 56 -21.21 -13.06 3.12
CA PHE A 56 -19.98 -13.52 2.48
C PHE A 56 -19.02 -14.16 3.51
N ALA A 57 -18.80 -15.47 3.37
CA ALA A 57 -18.03 -16.30 4.30
C ALA A 57 -16.56 -15.86 4.52
N MET A 58 -15.99 -15.08 3.58
CA MET A 58 -14.60 -14.63 3.63
C MET A 58 -14.45 -13.12 3.94
N ASN A 59 -15.44 -12.50 4.59
CA ASN A 59 -15.41 -11.06 4.93
C ASN A 59 -14.10 -10.63 5.64
N ASN A 60 -13.58 -11.45 6.56
CA ASN A 60 -12.33 -11.14 7.28
C ASN A 60 -11.12 -11.06 6.35
N VAL A 61 -11.02 -11.96 5.37
CA VAL A 61 -9.94 -11.96 4.37
C VAL A 61 -10.07 -10.77 3.45
N ALA A 62 -11.30 -10.41 3.06
CA ALA A 62 -11.56 -9.24 2.24
C ALA A 62 -11.13 -7.93 2.93
N TRP A 63 -11.36 -7.80 4.24
CA TRP A 63 -10.88 -6.65 5.01
C TRP A 63 -9.36 -6.58 5.13
N LEU A 64 -8.68 -7.71 5.31
CA LEU A 64 -7.21 -7.75 5.29
C LEU A 64 -6.64 -7.38 3.93
N PHE A 65 -7.29 -7.82 2.85
CA PHE A 65 -6.91 -7.45 1.50
C PHE A 65 -7.10 -5.95 1.24
N VAL A 66 -8.21 -5.36 1.71
CA VAL A 66 -8.43 -3.91 1.70
C VAL A 66 -7.32 -3.17 2.44
N ALA A 67 -7.00 -3.61 3.67
CA ALA A 67 -5.95 -2.99 4.47
C ALA A 67 -4.58 -3.07 3.79
N PHE A 68 -4.26 -4.22 3.19
CA PHE A 68 -3.03 -4.44 2.42
C PHE A 68 -2.93 -3.50 1.22
N ILE A 69 -3.98 -3.40 0.39
CA ILE A 69 -3.98 -2.51 -0.79
C ILE A 69 -3.84 -1.05 -0.36
N LEU A 70 -4.54 -0.62 0.70
CA LEU A 70 -4.43 0.74 1.22
C LEU A 70 -3.02 1.06 1.73
N LEU A 71 -2.38 0.12 2.45
CA LEU A 71 -1.00 0.29 2.89
C LEU A 71 -0.03 0.41 1.71
N CYS A 72 -0.17 -0.47 0.71
CA CYS A 72 0.59 -0.36 -0.53
C CYS A 72 0.37 1.00 -1.21
N GLY A 73 -0.88 1.47 -1.30
CA GLY A 73 -1.20 2.77 -1.88
C GLY A 73 -0.55 3.93 -1.11
N ALA A 74 -0.58 3.87 0.21
CA ALA A 74 0.08 4.84 1.07
C ALA A 74 1.59 4.90 0.82
N THR A 75 2.25 3.77 0.55
CA THR A 75 3.69 3.78 0.19
C THR A 75 3.98 4.54 -1.11
N HIS A 76 3.07 4.50 -2.10
CA HIS A 76 3.20 5.27 -3.34
C HIS A 76 2.90 6.75 -3.12
N LEU A 77 1.90 7.09 -2.31
CA LEU A 77 1.64 8.49 -1.94
C LEU A 77 2.83 9.11 -1.20
N VAL A 78 3.44 8.36 -0.27
CA VAL A 78 4.64 8.82 0.43
C VAL A 78 5.84 8.85 -0.50
N GLY A 79 5.98 7.91 -1.44
CA GLY A 79 7.00 7.96 -2.51
C GLY A 79 6.87 9.20 -3.40
N LEU A 80 5.64 9.58 -3.72
CA LEU A 80 5.34 10.82 -4.43
C LEU A 80 5.77 12.04 -3.60
N ALA A 81 5.46 12.05 -2.30
CA ALA A 81 5.86 13.14 -1.41
C ALA A 81 7.39 13.22 -1.25
N THR A 82 8.11 12.08 -1.26
CA THR A 82 9.56 12.04 -1.08
C THR A 82 10.35 12.67 -2.22
N LEU A 83 9.74 12.88 -3.40
CA LEU A 83 10.33 13.67 -4.47
C LEU A 83 10.63 15.11 -4.04
N TRP A 84 9.81 15.70 -3.17
CA TRP A 84 9.96 17.08 -2.67
C TRP A 84 10.35 17.18 -1.19
N TRP A 85 9.83 16.30 -0.33
CA TRP A 85 10.10 16.31 1.12
C TRP A 85 10.65 14.96 1.60
N PRO A 86 11.84 14.91 2.20
CA PRO A 86 12.54 13.65 2.49
C PRO A 86 11.99 12.89 3.72
N VAL A 87 10.70 12.51 3.67
CA VAL A 87 9.99 11.74 4.71
C VAL A 87 10.27 10.23 4.62
N TYR A 88 11.54 9.85 4.51
CA TYR A 88 11.95 8.46 4.32
C TYR A 88 11.65 7.55 5.51
N GLU A 89 11.62 8.08 6.73
CA GLU A 89 11.27 7.31 7.93
C GLU A 89 9.84 6.80 7.85
N LEU A 90 8.89 7.68 7.47
CA LEU A 90 7.50 7.31 7.22
C LEU A 90 7.39 6.29 6.07
N GLN A 91 8.15 6.51 4.99
CA GLN A 91 8.19 5.57 3.87
C GLN A 91 8.68 4.18 4.31
N GLY A 92 9.71 4.12 5.15
CA GLY A 92 10.27 2.90 5.71
C GLY A 92 9.28 2.18 6.63
N ALA A 93 8.61 2.92 7.52
CA ALA A 93 7.60 2.37 8.41
C ALA A 93 6.41 1.75 7.66
N LEU A 94 5.90 2.44 6.63
CA LEU A 94 4.82 1.89 5.79
C LEU A 94 5.28 0.66 5.02
N LYS A 95 6.48 0.69 4.44
CA LYS A 95 7.08 -0.47 3.77
C LYS A 95 7.28 -1.66 4.70
N PHE A 96 7.56 -1.42 5.98
CA PHE A 96 7.68 -2.47 6.99
C PHE A 96 6.33 -3.01 7.47
N ALA A 97 5.34 -2.15 7.65
CA ALA A 97 4.00 -2.54 8.06
C ALA A 97 3.26 -3.36 6.98
N THR A 98 3.53 -3.07 5.70
CA THR A 98 2.87 -3.70 4.54
C THR A 98 3.00 -5.23 4.51
N PRO A 99 4.21 -5.83 4.59
CA PRO A 99 4.36 -7.27 4.69
C PRO A 99 3.79 -7.83 6.00
N GLY A 100 3.75 -7.07 7.09
CA GLY A 100 3.11 -7.48 8.34
C GLY A 100 1.61 -7.77 8.15
N VAL A 101 0.90 -6.89 7.45
CA VAL A 101 -0.51 -7.12 7.08
C VAL A 101 -0.63 -8.24 6.04
N SER A 102 0.27 -8.30 5.07
CA SER A 102 0.26 -9.33 4.03
C SER A 102 0.47 -10.74 4.59
N ALA A 103 1.33 -10.90 5.59
CA ALA A 103 1.67 -12.19 6.19
C ALA A 103 0.50 -12.84 6.94
N ALA A 104 -0.48 -12.07 7.40
CA ALA A 104 -1.70 -12.59 8.01
C ALA A 104 -2.62 -13.30 6.98
N THR A 105 -2.53 -12.92 5.70
CA THR A 105 -3.38 -13.43 4.63
C THR A 105 -3.21 -14.94 4.39
N PRO A 106 -1.98 -15.50 4.21
CA PRO A 106 -1.81 -16.95 4.04
C PRO A 106 -2.28 -17.74 5.27
N LEU A 107 -2.14 -17.22 6.48
CA LEU A 107 -2.60 -17.90 7.69
C LEU A 107 -4.12 -18.15 7.69
N LEU A 108 -4.89 -17.30 7.02
CA LEU A 108 -6.34 -17.47 6.87
C LEU A 108 -6.73 -18.25 5.60
N LEU A 109 -5.91 -18.19 4.54
CA LEU A 109 -6.22 -18.84 3.27
C LEU A 109 -5.82 -20.32 3.24
N PHE A 110 -4.63 -20.69 3.77
CA PHE A 110 -4.15 -22.07 3.72
C PHE A 110 -5.12 -23.10 4.34
N PRO A 111 -5.80 -22.81 5.47
CA PRO A 111 -6.79 -23.73 6.04
C PRO A 111 -8.06 -23.91 5.18
N LEU A 112 -8.34 -22.97 4.27
CA LEU A 112 -9.52 -22.99 3.40
C LEU A 112 -9.26 -23.70 2.07
N LEU A 113 -8.01 -24.06 1.76
CA LEU A 113 -7.68 -24.78 0.55
C LEU A 113 -8.21 -26.22 0.64
N PRO A 114 -8.98 -26.68 -0.36
CA PRO A 114 -9.41 -28.07 -0.40
C PRO A 114 -8.19 -28.97 -0.53
N THR A 115 -8.13 -30.02 0.30
CA THR A 115 -7.11 -31.06 0.20
C THR A 115 -7.17 -31.67 -1.21
N PRO A 116 -6.03 -31.98 -1.87
CA PRO A 116 -6.02 -32.45 -3.26
C PRO A 116 -6.95 -33.64 -3.58
N GLY A 117 -7.34 -34.44 -2.58
CA GLY A 117 -8.28 -35.55 -2.74
C GLY A 117 -9.78 -35.19 -2.73
N ALA A 118 -10.15 -33.91 -2.60
CA ALA A 118 -11.54 -33.45 -2.53
C ALA A 118 -12.05 -32.78 -3.82
N LEU A 119 -11.21 -32.70 -4.86
CA LEU A 119 -11.61 -32.18 -6.17
C LEU A 119 -12.15 -33.34 -7.04
N PRO A 120 -13.40 -33.28 -7.53
CA PRO A 120 -13.98 -34.31 -8.38
C PRO A 120 -13.34 -34.41 -9.77
#